data_AF-A0A9E2EK23-F1
#
_entry.id   AF-A0A9E2EK23-F1
#
_cell.length_a   1.000
_cell.length_b   1.000
_cell.length_c   1.000
_cell.angle_alpha   90.00
_cell.angle_beta   90.00
_cell.angle_gamma   90.00
#
_symmetry.space_group_name_H-M   'P 1'
#
loop_
_entity.id
_entity.type
_entity.pdbx_description
1 polymer ?
#
loop_
_entity_poly.entity_id
_entity_poly.type
_entity_poly.pdbx_seq_one_letter_code
_entity_poly.pdbx_strand_id
1 'polypeptide(L)'
;MTQTVRCRDCGAENPKGADWCNQCYRPFSDAPRHPDPVVAEAVTAVEERQSDTDWICRVCGSTNPIETSVCTKCAHEIYDSFSEPRHRPDPPPWWSLAIPGGGLFSVGMPLAGAAVIGLVALAAGFGVLFITGGRPIGWLFITAAVVLWVVAARDSLAVSGGDNDILLRPRVVSIVAVVMFAAIIFVLVEALQAVQDSVTE
;
A
#
# COMPACT_ATOMS: atom_id res chain seq x y z
N MET A 1 19.87 -13.04 16.47
CA MET A 1 18.84 -13.95 15.96
C MET A 1 17.71 -14.00 16.97
N THR A 2 16.59 -13.36 16.67
CA THR A 2 15.42 -13.31 17.56
C THR A 2 14.72 -14.66 17.50
N GLN A 3 14.51 -15.32 18.63
CA GLN A 3 13.79 -16.60 18.65
C GLN A 3 12.30 -16.34 18.34
N THR A 4 11.70 -17.19 17.49
CA THR A 4 10.30 -17.09 17.07
C THR A 4 9.51 -18.34 17.45
N VAL A 5 8.17 -18.20 17.50
CA VAL A 5 7.20 -19.29 17.68
C VAL A 5 6.19 -19.23 16.52
N ARG A 6 5.78 -20.39 15.99
CA ARG A 6 4.72 -20.47 14.96
C ARG A 6 3.36 -20.73 15.59
N CYS A 7 2.35 -19.99 15.15
CA CYS A 7 0.96 -20.21 15.53
C CYS A 7 0.46 -21.56 15.02
N ARG A 8 -0.17 -22.35 15.89
CA ARG A 8 -0.74 -23.66 15.52
C ARG A 8 -2.00 -23.52 14.66
N ASP A 9 -2.74 -22.42 14.80
CA ASP A 9 -4.00 -22.22 14.10
C ASP A 9 -3.82 -21.65 12.68
N CYS A 10 -2.93 -20.66 12.51
CA CYS A 10 -2.76 -19.97 11.22
C CYS A 10 -1.35 -20.08 10.62
N GLY A 11 -0.38 -20.66 11.34
CA GLY A 11 1.00 -20.81 10.86
C GLY A 11 1.87 -19.56 10.93
N ALA A 12 1.34 -18.40 11.36
CA ALA A 12 2.11 -17.16 11.43
C ALA A 12 3.27 -17.21 12.44
N GLU A 13 4.40 -16.62 12.07
CA GLU A 13 5.57 -16.47 12.94
C GLU A 13 5.43 -15.26 13.87
N ASN A 14 5.64 -15.50 15.16
CA ASN A 14 5.50 -14.52 16.23
C ASN A 14 6.78 -14.50 17.10
N PRO A 15 7.05 -13.39 17.83
CA PRO A 15 8.16 -13.34 18.77
C PRO A 15 8.02 -14.40 19.86
N LYS A 16 9.14 -15.00 20.30
CA LYS A 16 9.12 -15.94 21.44
C LYS A 16 8.63 -15.21 22.70
N GLY A 17 7.62 -15.78 23.37
CA GLY A 17 6.98 -15.16 24.53
C GLY A 17 5.74 -14.32 24.22
N ALA A 18 5.29 -14.27 22.95
CA ALA A 18 4.00 -13.68 22.62
C ALA A 18 2.86 -14.48 23.27
N ASP A 19 1.91 -13.77 23.90
CA ASP A 19 0.73 -14.39 24.52
C ASP A 19 -0.34 -14.75 23.48
N TRP A 20 -0.38 -14.03 22.35
CA TRP A 20 -1.35 -14.19 21.27
C TRP A 20 -0.76 -13.99 19.88
N CYS A 21 -1.38 -14.59 18.88
CA CYS A 21 -0.96 -14.51 17.48
C CYS A 21 -1.35 -13.18 16.84
N ASN A 22 -0.40 -12.46 16.27
CA ASN A 22 -0.62 -11.17 15.60
C ASN A 22 -1.49 -11.19 14.33
N GLN A 23 -1.86 -12.37 13.81
CA GLN A 23 -2.70 -12.51 12.61
C GLN A 23 -4.12 -13.01 12.93
N CYS A 24 -4.24 -14.07 13.72
CA CYS A 24 -5.54 -14.66 14.04
C CYS A 24 -6.04 -14.34 15.45
N TYR A 25 -5.23 -13.62 16.26
CA TYR A 25 -5.54 -13.20 17.63
C TYR A 25 -5.82 -14.34 18.61
N ARG A 26 -5.49 -15.59 18.27
CA ARG A 26 -5.59 -16.73 19.19
C ARG A 26 -4.43 -16.76 20.19
N PRO A 27 -4.68 -17.11 21.45
CA PRO A 27 -3.63 -17.26 22.45
C PRO A 27 -2.70 -18.45 22.13
N PHE A 28 -1.42 -18.35 22.49
CA PHE A 28 -0.42 -19.39 22.25
C PHE A 28 -0.41 -20.51 23.29
N SER A 29 -0.98 -20.27 24.47
CA SER A 29 -1.06 -21.24 25.56
C SER A 29 -2.50 -21.46 26.00
N ASP A 30 -2.81 -22.69 26.41
CA ASP A 30 -3.98 -23.01 27.24
C ASP A 30 -3.73 -22.59 28.70
N ALA A 31 -2.87 -21.59 28.93
CA ALA A 31 -2.54 -21.15 30.27
C ALA A 31 -3.85 -20.83 30.99
N PRO A 32 -4.01 -21.31 32.25
CA PRO A 32 -5.20 -21.03 33.03
C PRO A 32 -5.48 -19.55 32.88
N ARG A 33 -6.71 -19.17 32.50
CA ARG A 33 -7.18 -17.79 32.58
C ARG A 33 -6.57 -17.26 33.86
N HIS A 34 -5.64 -16.31 33.73
CA HIS A 34 -5.12 -15.62 34.90
C HIS A 34 -6.39 -15.25 35.65
N PRO A 35 -6.62 -15.75 36.89
CA PRO A 35 -7.83 -15.40 37.61
C PRO A 35 -7.90 -13.90 37.48
N ASP A 36 -9.01 -13.40 36.90
CA ASP A 36 -9.26 -11.96 36.78
C ASP A 36 -8.74 -11.38 38.08
N PRO A 37 -7.76 -10.46 38.04
CA PRO A 37 -7.11 -10.01 39.25
C PRO A 37 -8.24 -9.72 40.21
N VAL A 38 -8.35 -10.55 41.26
CA VAL A 38 -9.33 -10.32 42.30
C VAL A 38 -8.93 -8.94 42.74
N VAL A 39 -9.76 -7.96 42.39
CA VAL A 39 -9.59 -6.57 42.76
C VAL A 39 -9.78 -6.62 44.26
N ALA A 40 -8.72 -7.02 44.95
CA ALA A 40 -8.56 -6.85 46.36
C ALA A 40 -8.80 -5.36 46.55
N GLU A 41 -9.79 -5.11 47.38
CA GLU A 41 -10.36 -3.84 47.75
C GLU A 41 -9.28 -2.93 48.34
N ALA A 42 -8.42 -2.44 47.45
CA ALA A 42 -7.55 -1.30 47.62
C ALA A 42 -8.14 -0.22 46.72
N VAL A 43 -9.37 0.15 47.02
CA VAL A 43 -9.90 1.49 46.75
C VAL A 43 -9.23 2.44 47.74
N THR A 44 -7.90 2.44 47.81
CA THR A 44 -7.16 3.63 48.19
C THR A 44 -7.33 4.54 47.01
N ALA A 45 -8.29 5.46 47.12
CA ALA A 45 -8.49 6.64 46.31
C ALA A 45 -7.40 6.83 45.25
N VAL A 46 -7.50 6.08 44.15
CA VAL A 46 -7.21 6.69 42.87
C VAL A 46 -8.37 7.66 42.78
N GLU A 47 -8.12 8.86 43.32
CA GLU A 47 -8.84 10.06 42.96
C GLU A 47 -9.05 9.89 41.47
N GLU A 48 -10.31 9.60 41.12
CA GLU A 48 -10.78 9.62 39.76
C GLU A 48 -10.36 11.02 39.33
N ARG A 49 -9.19 11.12 38.70
CA ARG A 49 -8.93 12.19 37.77
C ARG A 49 -10.05 11.93 36.79
N GLN A 50 -11.19 12.58 37.04
CA GLN A 50 -12.04 13.15 36.02
C GLN A 50 -11.04 13.68 35.03
N SER A 51 -10.74 12.80 34.09
CA SER A 51 -9.85 13.12 33.02
C SER A 51 -10.71 14.11 32.30
N ASP A 52 -10.30 15.37 32.44
CA ASP A 52 -10.70 16.56 31.69
C ASP A 52 -10.42 16.27 30.20
N THR A 53 -10.98 15.16 29.71
CA THR A 53 -10.87 14.67 28.36
C THR A 53 -12.01 15.33 27.64
N ASP A 54 -11.94 16.65 27.58
CA ASP A 54 -12.76 17.39 26.69
C ASP A 54 -12.06 17.46 25.33
N TRP A 55 -12.83 17.40 24.26
CA TRP A 55 -12.35 17.67 22.91
C TRP A 55 -12.87 19.02 22.45
N ILE A 56 -12.03 19.75 21.73
CA ILE A 56 -12.37 21.06 21.18
C ILE A 56 -12.89 20.86 19.76
N CYS A 57 -14.12 21.29 19.51
CA CYS A 57 -14.69 21.25 18.17
C CYS A 57 -13.94 22.22 17.25
N ARG A 58 -13.36 21.72 16.15
CA ARG A 58 -12.60 22.55 15.22
C ARG A 58 -13.46 23.53 14.42
N VAL A 59 -14.76 23.31 14.33
CA VAL A 59 -15.69 24.16 13.56
C VAL A 59 -16.09 25.39 14.37
N CYS A 60 -16.51 25.21 15.62
CA CYS A 60 -17.05 26.30 16.45
C CYS A 60 -16.23 26.63 17.69
N GLY A 61 -15.16 25.88 17.97
CA GLY A 61 -14.28 26.06 19.12
C GLY A 61 -14.85 25.62 20.46
N SER A 62 -16.03 24.98 20.50
CA SER A 62 -16.62 24.56 21.78
C SER A 62 -15.90 23.35 22.36
N THR A 63 -15.71 23.38 23.67
CA THR A 63 -15.25 22.25 24.48
C THR A 63 -16.43 21.28 24.68
N ASN A 64 -16.23 19.99 24.39
CA ASN A 64 -17.26 18.95 24.53
C ASN A 64 -16.68 17.73 25.27
N PRO A 65 -17.46 17.01 26.08
CA PRO A 65 -16.99 15.80 26.76
C PRO A 65 -16.58 14.70 25.76
N ILE A 66 -15.53 13.91 26.04
CA ILE A 66 -15.14 12.76 25.19
C ILE A 66 -16.27 11.73 25.00
N GLU A 67 -17.21 11.65 25.94
CA GLU A 67 -18.38 10.76 25.83
C GLU A 67 -19.36 11.21 24.74
N THR A 68 -19.31 12.47 24.34
CA THR A 68 -20.13 13.01 23.25
C THR A 68 -19.41 12.86 21.92
N SER A 69 -20.01 12.07 21.01
CA SER A 69 -19.49 11.89 19.64
C SER A 69 -19.83 13.05 18.70
N VAL A 70 -20.66 14.00 19.15
CA VAL A 70 -21.16 15.11 18.34
C VAL A 70 -21.08 16.39 19.18
N CYS A 71 -20.60 17.47 18.56
CA CYS A 71 -20.51 18.78 19.20
C CYS A 71 -21.90 19.27 19.63
N THR A 72 -22.07 19.55 20.91
CA THR A 72 -23.32 20.02 21.52
C THR A 72 -23.81 21.36 20.96
N LYS A 73 -22.92 22.14 20.34
CA LYS A 73 -23.21 23.49 19.81
C LYS A 73 -23.49 23.53 18.31
N CYS A 74 -22.68 22.84 17.50
CA CYS A 74 -22.77 22.92 16.02
C CYS A 74 -23.10 21.59 15.34
N ALA A 75 -23.35 20.53 16.12
CA ALA A 75 -23.66 19.19 15.64
C ALA A 75 -22.58 18.52 14.76
N HIS A 76 -21.34 19.03 14.77
CA HIS A 76 -20.24 18.41 14.02
C HIS A 76 -19.66 17.20 14.76
N GLU A 77 -19.28 16.14 14.05
CA GLU A 77 -18.79 14.90 14.65
C GLU A 77 -17.38 15.04 15.23
N ILE A 78 -17.12 14.28 16.30
CA ILE A 78 -15.83 14.21 16.98
C ILE A 78 -14.73 13.70 16.04
N TYR A 79 -15.04 12.71 15.20
CA TYR A 79 -14.09 12.08 14.29
C TYR A 79 -13.62 13.03 13.20
N ASP A 80 -14.51 13.88 12.68
CA ASP A 80 -14.14 14.93 11.72
C ASP A 80 -13.22 15.98 12.38
N SER A 81 -13.43 16.27 13.66
CA SER A 81 -12.58 17.20 14.42
C SER A 81 -11.18 16.65 14.68
N PHE A 82 -11.01 15.33 14.74
CA PHE A 82 -9.69 14.70 14.85
C PHE A 82 -9.06 14.35 13.52
N SER A 83 -9.85 14.28 12.44
CA SER A 83 -9.31 14.10 11.11
C SER A 83 -8.41 15.30 10.77
N GLU A 84 -7.12 15.03 10.57
CA GLU A 84 -6.23 15.99 9.94
C GLU A 84 -6.88 16.37 8.61
N PRO A 85 -7.04 17.67 8.28
CA PRO A 85 -7.52 18.06 6.96
C PRO A 85 -6.67 17.30 5.95
N ARG A 86 -7.28 16.37 5.21
CA ARG A 86 -6.53 15.57 4.23
C ARG A 86 -5.90 16.58 3.29
N HIS A 87 -4.59 16.77 3.42
CA HIS A 87 -3.86 17.70 2.59
C HIS A 87 -3.97 17.16 1.17
N ARG A 88 -4.82 17.80 0.37
CA ARG A 88 -4.97 17.44 -1.04
C ARG A 88 -3.63 17.78 -1.68
N PRO A 89 -2.91 16.79 -2.26
CA PRO A 89 -1.68 17.08 -2.95
C PRO A 89 -1.96 18.13 -4.03
N ASP A 90 -1.05 19.10 -4.17
CA ASP A 90 -1.10 20.03 -5.29
C ASP A 90 -1.10 19.25 -6.61
N PRO A 91 -1.77 19.77 -7.66
CA PRO A 91 -1.75 19.13 -8.96
C PRO A 91 -0.31 18.93 -9.45
N PRO A 92 0.02 17.76 -10.01
CA PRO A 92 1.37 17.52 -10.49
C PRO A 92 1.72 18.55 -11.57
N PRO A 93 2.93 19.11 -11.57
CA PRO A 93 3.34 20.02 -12.63
C PRO A 93 3.36 19.26 -13.95
N TRP A 94 2.95 19.90 -15.05
CA TRP A 94 2.79 19.23 -16.35
C TRP A 94 4.03 18.46 -16.83
N TRP A 95 5.24 18.89 -16.46
CA TRP A 95 6.48 18.22 -16.82
C TRP A 95 6.70 16.89 -16.09
N SER A 96 6.13 16.69 -14.90
CA SER A 96 6.26 15.41 -14.19
C SER A 96 5.41 14.31 -14.84
N LEU A 97 4.42 14.67 -15.66
CA LEU A 97 3.66 13.75 -16.51
C LEU A 97 4.47 13.27 -17.72
N ALA A 98 5.48 14.04 -18.15
CA ALA A 98 6.36 13.65 -19.25
C ALA A 98 7.33 12.52 -18.87
N ILE A 99 7.52 12.27 -17.57
CA ILE A 99 8.33 11.17 -17.06
C ILE A 99 7.37 10.05 -16.62
N PRO A 100 7.54 8.81 -17.09
CA PRO A 100 6.73 7.68 -16.63
C PRO A 100 6.73 7.60 -15.10
N GLY A 101 5.56 7.59 -14.47
CA GLY A 101 5.45 7.56 -13.00
C GLY A 101 5.85 8.86 -12.26
N GLY A 102 6.35 9.90 -12.94
CA GLY A 102 6.77 11.16 -12.32
C GLY A 102 5.63 11.88 -11.58
N GLY A 103 4.42 11.87 -12.16
CA GLY A 103 3.23 12.41 -11.50
C GLY A 103 2.92 11.73 -10.15
N LEU A 104 3.18 10.42 -10.03
CA LEU A 104 2.97 9.68 -8.78
C LEU A 104 3.95 10.10 -7.67
N PHE A 105 5.17 10.51 -8.01
CA PHE A 105 6.09 11.10 -7.04
C PHE A 105 5.59 12.45 -6.54
N SER A 106 5.09 13.30 -7.45
CA SER A 106 4.57 14.62 -7.10
C SER A 106 3.39 14.56 -6.12
N VAL A 107 2.56 13.52 -6.19
CA VAL A 107 1.41 13.32 -5.29
C VAL A 107 1.73 12.50 -4.03
N GLY A 108 3.02 12.30 -3.71
CA GLY A 108 3.44 11.64 -2.48
C GLY A 108 3.39 10.10 -2.51
N MET A 109 3.39 9.49 -3.70
CA MET A 109 3.38 8.02 -3.89
C MET A 109 4.69 7.51 -4.53
N PRO A 110 5.85 7.67 -3.86
CA PRO A 110 7.15 7.41 -4.48
C PRO A 110 7.38 5.94 -4.85
N LEU A 111 6.88 4.99 -4.05
CA LEU A 111 7.03 3.56 -4.33
C LEU A 111 6.27 3.15 -5.60
N ALA A 112 5.05 3.65 -5.77
CA ALA A 112 4.26 3.39 -6.97
C ALA A 112 4.90 4.04 -8.20
N GLY A 113 5.37 5.29 -8.07
CA GLY A 113 6.12 5.97 -9.12
C GLY A 113 7.37 5.21 -9.55
N ALA A 114 8.18 4.73 -8.60
CA ALA A 114 9.39 3.95 -8.88
C ALA A 114 9.07 2.63 -9.59
N ALA A 115 8.02 1.93 -9.16
CA ALA A 115 7.58 0.70 -9.80
C ALA A 115 7.15 0.94 -11.26
N VAL A 116 6.38 2.00 -11.52
CA VAL A 116 5.99 2.37 -12.89
C VAL A 116 7.20 2.71 -13.75
N ILE A 117 8.16 3.51 -13.25
CA ILE A 117 9.41 3.82 -13.97
C ILE A 117 10.11 2.52 -14.37
N GLY A 118 10.32 1.62 -13.41
CA GLY A 118 11.01 0.35 -13.64
C GLY A 118 10.30 -0.51 -14.69
N LEU A 119 8.98 -0.66 -14.58
CA LEU A 119 8.20 -1.47 -15.52
C LEU A 119 8.15 -0.86 -16.93
N VAL A 120 7.97 0.46 -17.05
CA VAL A 120 7.99 1.15 -18.35
C VAL A 120 9.37 1.06 -18.99
N ALA A 121 10.45 1.29 -18.24
CA ALA A 121 11.81 1.17 -18.75
C ALA A 121 12.13 -0.26 -19.20
N LEU A 122 11.72 -1.26 -18.41
CA LEU A 122 11.88 -2.68 -18.75
C LEU A 122 11.11 -3.04 -20.04
N ALA A 123 9.82 -2.69 -20.10
CA ALA A 123 8.98 -2.94 -21.27
C ALA A 123 9.53 -2.25 -22.51
N ALA A 124 9.86 -0.96 -22.43
CA ALA A 124 10.42 -0.21 -23.54
C ALA A 124 11.77 -0.78 -24.00
N GLY A 125 12.66 -1.10 -23.06
CA GLY A 125 13.98 -1.67 -23.34
C GLY A 125 13.90 -3.01 -24.08
N PHE A 126 13.11 -3.97 -23.56
CA PHE A 126 12.88 -5.25 -24.24
C PHE A 126 12.12 -5.08 -25.56
N GLY A 127 11.17 -4.15 -25.63
CA GLY A 127 10.45 -3.83 -26.86
C GLY A 127 11.39 -3.37 -27.97
N VAL A 128 12.29 -2.41 -27.69
CA VAL A 128 13.33 -1.96 -28.62
C VAL A 128 14.27 -3.10 -28.99
N LEU A 129 14.77 -3.85 -28.00
CA LEU A 129 15.66 -4.99 -28.22
C LEU A 129 15.03 -6.00 -29.20
N PHE A 130 13.78 -6.40 -28.98
CA PHE A 130 13.08 -7.34 -29.84
C PHE A 130 12.82 -6.79 -31.25
N ILE A 131 12.44 -5.51 -31.38
CA ILE A 131 12.27 -4.86 -32.69
C ILE A 131 13.59 -4.86 -33.46
N THR A 132 14.70 -4.48 -32.82
CA THR A 132 16.03 -4.50 -33.46
C THR A 132 16.51 -5.90 -33.83
N GLY A 133 16.05 -6.92 -33.11
CA GLY A 133 16.28 -8.34 -33.43
C GLY A 133 15.30 -8.91 -34.46
N GLY A 134 14.48 -8.09 -35.12
CA GLY A 134 13.52 -8.52 -36.15
C GLY A 134 12.28 -9.23 -35.62
N ARG A 135 12.02 -9.18 -34.30
CA ARG A 135 10.88 -9.85 -33.67
C ARG A 135 9.71 -8.86 -33.50
N PRO A 136 8.55 -9.11 -34.16
CA PRO A 136 7.42 -8.17 -34.12
C PRO A 136 6.78 -8.06 -32.73
N ILE A 137 7.01 -9.05 -31.85
CA ILE A 137 6.49 -9.03 -30.46
C ILE A 137 6.97 -7.81 -29.68
N GLY A 138 8.10 -7.20 -30.06
CA GLY A 138 8.58 -5.97 -29.42
C GLY A 138 7.58 -4.80 -29.48
N TRP A 139 6.72 -4.73 -30.51
CA TRP A 139 5.65 -3.72 -30.57
C TRP A 139 4.61 -3.85 -29.45
N LEU A 140 4.32 -5.07 -28.99
CA LEU A 140 3.42 -5.28 -27.86
C LEU A 140 4.03 -4.71 -26.57
N PHE A 141 5.34 -4.89 -26.37
CA PHE A 141 6.06 -4.32 -25.23
C PHE A 141 6.10 -2.79 -25.26
N ILE A 142 6.35 -2.18 -26.43
CA ILE A 142 6.28 -0.73 -26.58
C ILE A 142 4.87 -0.21 -26.28
N THR A 143 3.84 -0.89 -26.79
CA THR A 143 2.45 -0.51 -26.53
C THR A 143 2.12 -0.63 -25.04
N ALA A 144 2.55 -1.69 -24.37
CA ALA A 144 2.38 -1.88 -22.93
C ALA A 144 3.08 -0.77 -22.12
N ALA A 145 4.30 -0.39 -22.49
CA ALA A 145 5.02 0.73 -21.88
C ALA A 145 4.22 2.05 -22.00
N VAL A 146 3.71 2.37 -23.18
CA VAL A 146 2.91 3.58 -23.43
C VAL A 146 1.61 3.56 -22.63
N VAL A 147 0.88 2.44 -22.65
CA VAL A 147 -0.37 2.30 -21.87
C VAL A 147 -0.10 2.49 -20.38
N LEU A 148 0.94 1.85 -19.84
CA LEU A 148 1.30 1.96 -18.42
C LEU A 148 1.68 3.39 -18.05
N TRP A 149 2.41 4.10 -18.92
CA TRP A 149 2.73 5.51 -18.73
C TRP A 149 1.47 6.40 -18.70
N VAL A 150 0.56 6.24 -19.67
CA VAL A 150 -0.68 7.02 -19.75
C VAL A 150 -1.58 6.76 -18.53
N VAL A 151 -1.71 5.51 -18.09
CA VAL A 151 -2.49 5.15 -16.90
C VAL A 151 -1.87 5.77 -15.65
N ALA A 152 -0.55 5.73 -15.49
CA ALA A 152 0.12 6.38 -14.36
C ALA A 152 -0.05 7.90 -14.34
N ALA A 153 -0.03 8.55 -15.52
CA ALA A 153 -0.32 9.98 -15.63
C ALA A 153 -1.77 10.28 -15.20
N ARG A 154 -2.75 9.50 -15.69
CA ARG A 154 -4.15 9.63 -15.28
C ARG A 154 -4.32 9.44 -13.77
N ASP A 155 -3.75 8.39 -13.19
CA ASP A 155 -3.88 8.10 -11.77
C ASP A 155 -3.30 9.24 -10.91
N SER A 156 -2.18 9.84 -11.31
CA SER A 156 -1.63 11.01 -10.60
C SER A 156 -2.57 12.22 -10.62
N LEU A 157 -3.27 12.45 -11.74
CA LEU A 157 -4.29 13.50 -11.85
C LEU A 157 -5.50 13.16 -10.97
N ALA A 158 -5.97 11.91 -10.99
CA ALA A 158 -7.08 11.44 -10.15
C ALA A 158 -6.79 11.65 -8.65
N VAL A 159 -5.58 11.28 -8.21
CA VAL A 159 -5.13 11.47 -6.82
C VAL A 159 -5.12 12.95 -6.43
N SER A 160 -4.56 13.84 -7.26
CA SER A 160 -4.60 15.28 -6.99
C SER A 160 -6.04 15.84 -6.99
N GLY A 161 -6.91 15.25 -7.81
CA GLY A 161 -8.34 15.52 -7.85
C GLY A 161 -9.10 14.99 -6.64
N GLY A 162 -8.46 14.30 -5.69
CA GLY A 162 -9.12 13.66 -4.56
C GLY A 162 -10.05 12.50 -4.95
N ASP A 163 -9.89 11.98 -6.16
CA ASP A 163 -10.61 10.81 -6.63
C ASP A 163 -9.94 9.54 -6.08
N ASN A 164 -10.75 8.56 -5.71
CA ASN A 164 -10.28 7.27 -5.17
C ASN A 164 -10.21 6.17 -6.24
N ASP A 165 -10.55 6.50 -7.50
CA ASP A 165 -10.48 5.59 -8.64
C ASP A 165 -9.04 5.46 -9.18
N ILE A 166 -8.15 4.90 -8.35
CA ILE A 166 -6.76 4.60 -8.73
C ILE A 166 -6.73 3.21 -9.40
N LEU A 167 -6.31 3.17 -10.67
CA LEU A 167 -6.21 1.95 -11.46
C LEU A 167 -4.97 1.11 -11.09
N LEU A 168 -3.83 1.77 -10.89
CA LEU A 168 -2.55 1.17 -10.51
C LEU A 168 -2.48 0.84 -9.02
N ARG A 169 -3.45 0.07 -8.55
CA ARG A 169 -3.38 -0.54 -7.22
C ARG A 169 -2.18 -1.48 -7.15
N PRO A 170 -1.57 -1.69 -5.96
CA PRO A 170 -0.44 -2.61 -5.81
C PRO A 170 -0.67 -3.98 -6.45
N ARG A 171 -1.89 -4.53 -6.33
CA ARG A 171 -2.28 -5.79 -6.97
C ARG A 171 -2.20 -5.75 -8.50
N VAL A 172 -2.67 -4.67 -9.12
CA VAL A 172 -2.65 -4.51 -10.58
C VAL A 172 -1.22 -4.39 -11.08
N VAL A 173 -0.40 -3.57 -10.41
CA VAL A 173 1.03 -3.41 -10.72
C VAL A 173 1.75 -4.75 -10.62
N SER A 174 1.50 -5.54 -9.57
CA SER A 174 2.09 -6.88 -9.42
C SER A 174 1.66 -7.84 -10.53
N ILE A 175 0.38 -7.85 -10.93
CA ILE A 175 -0.12 -8.69 -12.02
C ILE A 175 0.56 -8.30 -13.34
N VAL A 176 0.61 -7.00 -13.66
CA VAL A 176 1.27 -6.49 -14.88
C VAL A 176 2.74 -6.89 -14.90
N ALA A 177 3.44 -6.74 -13.76
CA ALA A 177 4.84 -7.15 -13.64
C ALA A 177 5.02 -8.65 -13.92
N VAL A 178 4.23 -9.51 -13.27
CA VAL A 178 4.31 -10.98 -13.44
C VAL A 178 4.04 -11.38 -14.88
N VAL A 179 2.98 -10.84 -15.51
CA VAL A 179 2.65 -11.13 -16.91
C VAL A 179 3.77 -10.70 -17.84
N MET A 180 4.34 -9.51 -17.63
CA MET A 180 5.44 -9.02 -18.43
C MET A 180 6.71 -9.88 -18.26
N PHE A 181 7.08 -10.26 -17.04
CA PHE A 181 8.22 -11.14 -16.80
C PHE A 181 8.01 -12.52 -17.44
N ALA A 182 6.81 -13.09 -17.33
CA ALA A 182 6.48 -14.36 -17.98
C ALA A 182 6.62 -14.26 -19.51
N ALA A 183 6.14 -13.17 -20.12
CA ALA A 183 6.28 -12.93 -21.55
C ALA A 183 7.75 -12.79 -21.98
N ILE A 184 8.57 -12.07 -21.19
CA ILE A 184 10.03 -11.94 -21.45
C ILE A 184 10.70 -13.31 -21.39
N ILE A 185 10.45 -14.08 -20.33
CA ILE A 185 11.04 -15.42 -20.14
C ILE A 185 10.67 -16.33 -21.31
N PHE A 186 9.40 -16.34 -21.71
CA PHE A 186 8.93 -17.13 -22.85
C PHE A 186 9.71 -16.81 -24.13
N VAL A 187 9.84 -15.53 -24.49
CA VAL A 187 10.56 -15.08 -25.69
C VAL A 187 12.05 -15.41 -25.62
N LEU A 188 12.65 -15.34 -24.43
CA LEU A 188 14.05 -15.72 -24.21
C LEU A 188 14.26 -17.23 -24.34
N VAL A 189 13.35 -18.05 -23.81
CA VAL A 189 13.41 -19.52 -23.95
C VAL A 189 13.33 -19.92 -25.43
N GLU A 190 12.40 -19.35 -26.20
CA GLU A 190 12.32 -19.59 -27.64
C GLU A 190 13.60 -19.17 -28.37
N ALA A 191 14.21 -18.05 -27.97
CA ALA A 191 15.49 -17.61 -28.54
C ALA A 191 16.62 -18.60 -28.27
N LEU A 192 16.71 -19.11 -27.04
CA LEU A 192 17.74 -20.06 -26.65
C LEU A 192 17.58 -21.41 -27.37
N GLN A 193 16.34 -21.89 -27.53
CA GLN A 193 16.06 -23.11 -28.28
C GLN A 193 16.49 -23.00 -29.74
N ALA A 194 16.14 -21.90 -30.42
CA ALA A 194 16.55 -21.67 -31.80
C ALA A 194 18.08 -21.64 -31.98
N VAL A 195 18.82 -21.11 -31.00
CA VAL A 195 20.29 -21.13 -31.02
C VAL A 195 20.82 -22.55 -30.83
N GLN A 196 20.24 -23.35 -29.95
CA GLN A 196 20.65 -24.74 -29.73
C GLN A 196 20.48 -25.60 -30.99
N ASP A 197 19.37 -25.43 -31.70
CA ASP A 197 19.11 -26.17 -32.95
C ASP A 197 20.14 -25.81 -34.04
N SER A 198 20.58 -24.55 -34.12
CA SER A 198 21.60 -24.13 -35.10
C SER A 198 23.01 -24.67 -34.85
N VAL A 199 23.28 -25.19 -33.65
CA VAL A 199 24.60 -25.73 -33.26
C VAL A 199 24.68 -27.25 -33.46
N THR A 200 23.53 -27.93 -33.52
CA THR A 200 23.47 -29.39 -33.68
C THR A 200 23.42 -29.85 -35.14
N GLU A 201 23.16 -28.94 -36.09
CA GLU A 201 23.28 -29.16 -37.54
C GLU A 201 24.71 -28.98 -38.06
#